data_AF-A0A838J789-F1
#
_entry.id   AF-A0A838J789-F1
#
_cell.length_a   1.000
_cell.length_b   1.000
_cell.length_c   1.000
_cell.angle_alpha   90.00
_cell.angle_beta   90.00
_cell.angle_gamma   90.00
#
_symmetry.space_group_name_H-M   'P 1'
#
loop_
_entity.id
_entity.type
_entity.pdbx_description
1 polymer ?
#
loop_
_entity_poly.entity_id
_entity_poly.type
_entity_poly.pdbx_seq_one_letter_code
_entity_poly.pdbx_strand_id
1 'polypeptide(L)'
;YGLSLLLESTLYRRWIRGGVSLFLCLLLLFNTGEWIYTYGYQSDNGYAKILAYVQTHIPPEEPIVLSDDVGYYLLPSDYTIHFDRTKTSILEQKDHYFIMSSKDRWGGYNDTTPEFYDWVLHNSKPIIVEQENTFWTIGLYYMKGSVDHPSRLRER
;
A
#
# COMPACT_ATOMS: atom_id res chain seq x y z
N TYR A 1 0.63 54.82 40.14
CA TYR A 1 -0.34 53.73 39.87
C TYR A 1 -0.63 53.51 38.39
N GLY A 2 -0.77 54.53 37.52
CA GLY A 2 -1.02 54.31 36.09
C GLY A 2 0.17 53.77 35.27
N LEU A 3 1.40 54.13 35.62
CA LEU A 3 2.63 53.70 34.91
C LEU A 3 3.00 52.23 35.13
N SER A 4 2.68 51.66 36.30
CA SER A 4 2.93 50.25 36.62
C SER A 4 2.02 49.32 35.83
N LEU A 5 0.74 49.69 35.64
CA LEU A 5 -0.22 48.91 34.83
C LEU A 5 0.14 48.89 33.32
N LEU A 6 0.73 49.98 32.80
CA LEU A 6 1.21 50.03 31.41
C LEU A 6 2.50 49.21 31.20
N LEU A 7 3.40 49.19 32.17
CA LEU A 7 4.60 48.35 32.13
C LEU A 7 4.25 46.86 32.26
N GLU A 8 3.32 46.50 33.15
CA GLU A 8 2.82 45.13 33.29
C GLU A 8 2.12 44.63 32.03
N SER A 9 1.26 45.45 31.41
CA SER A 9 0.57 45.08 30.16
C SER A 9 1.51 44.89 28.96
N THR A 10 2.58 45.68 28.86
CA THR A 10 3.57 45.56 27.77
C THR A 10 4.52 44.38 27.97
N LEU A 11 4.95 44.11 29.20
CA LEU A 11 5.75 42.93 29.55
C LEU A 11 4.91 41.66 29.36
N TYR A 12 3.68 41.61 29.87
CA TYR A 12 2.75 40.49 29.69
C TYR A 12 2.53 40.16 28.21
N ARG A 13 2.31 41.18 27.37
CA ARG A 13 2.15 41.00 25.91
C ARG A 13 3.42 40.47 25.24
N ARG A 14 4.62 40.85 25.70
CA ARG A 14 5.89 40.32 25.20
C ARG A 14 6.11 38.87 25.60
N TRP A 15 5.82 38.52 26.86
CA TRP A 15 5.91 37.15 27.35
C TRP A 15 4.94 36.21 26.64
N ILE A 16 3.69 36.64 26.43
CA ILE A 16 2.73 35.85 25.64
C ILE A 16 3.23 35.64 24.22
N ARG A 17 3.72 36.69 23.55
CA ARG A 17 4.25 36.55 22.18
C ARG A 17 5.41 35.57 22.13
N GLY A 18 6.36 35.69 23.05
CA GLY A 18 7.49 34.76 23.16
C GLY A 18 7.04 33.32 23.43
N GLY A 19 6.11 33.14 24.37
CA GLY A 19 5.55 31.83 24.72
C GLY A 19 4.78 31.19 23.56
N VAL A 20 3.96 31.96 22.85
CA VAL A 20 3.21 31.49 21.66
C VAL A 20 4.18 31.15 20.53
N SER A 21 5.17 31.99 20.24
CA SER A 21 6.17 31.68 19.22
C SER A 21 6.96 30.42 19.55
N LEU A 22 7.41 30.26 20.80
CA LEU A 22 8.08 29.04 21.23
C LEU A 22 7.18 27.81 21.11
N PHE A 23 5.93 27.90 21.55
CA PHE A 23 4.95 26.83 21.44
C PHE A 23 4.73 26.42 19.98
N LEU A 24 4.55 27.38 19.07
CA LEU A 24 4.40 27.11 17.64
C LEU A 24 5.67 26.49 17.03
N CYS A 25 6.86 26.95 17.43
CA CYS A 25 8.12 26.34 17.01
C CYS A 25 8.25 24.89 17.48
N LEU A 26 7.91 24.59 18.73
CA LEU A 26 7.93 23.23 19.26
C LEU A 26 6.89 22.34 18.56
N LEU A 27 5.69 22.86 18.30
CA LEU A 27 4.66 22.15 17.58
C LEU A 27 5.08 21.86 16.13
N LEU A 28 5.74 22.81 15.47
CA LEU A 28 6.30 22.61 14.14
C LEU A 28 7.38 21.52 14.16
N LEU A 29 8.35 21.59 15.08
CA LEU A 29 9.40 20.58 15.22
C LEU A 29 8.83 19.19 15.50
N PHE A 30 7.83 19.10 16.38
CA PHE A 30 7.14 17.84 16.67
C PHE A 30 6.46 17.28 15.43
N ASN A 31 5.67 18.09 14.70
CA ASN A 31 4.98 17.65 13.49
C ASN A 31 5.96 17.27 12.37
N THR A 32 7.06 18.02 12.21
CA THR A 32 8.12 17.66 11.26
C THR A 32 8.80 16.35 11.66
N GLY A 33 9.07 16.13 12.96
CA GLY A 33 9.64 14.89 13.46
C GLY A 33 8.73 13.69 13.23
N GLU A 34 7.44 13.81 13.56
CA GLU A 34 6.39 12.83 13.26
C GLU A 34 6.31 12.54 11.76
N TRP A 35 6.29 13.58 10.91
CA TRP A 35 6.25 13.41 9.46
C TRP A 35 7.48 12.66 8.94
N ILE A 36 8.69 13.01 9.38
CA ILE A 36 9.92 12.31 9.00
C ILE A 36 9.91 10.86 9.50
N TYR A 37 9.44 10.62 10.72
CA TYR A 37 9.35 9.26 11.26
C TYR A 37 8.37 8.40 10.44
N THR A 38 7.18 8.92 10.19
CA THR A 38 6.09 8.21 9.49
C THR A 38 6.36 8.02 8.00
N TYR A 39 6.90 9.03 7.31
CA TYR A 39 7.08 9.00 5.85
C TYR A 39 8.54 8.78 5.42
N GLY A 40 9.51 9.17 6.25
CA GLY A 40 10.95 9.03 5.94
C GLY A 40 11.55 7.71 6.41
N TYR A 41 11.23 7.25 7.62
CA TYR A 41 11.75 5.98 8.16
C TYR A 41 10.78 4.80 7.99
N GLN A 42 9.46 5.05 8.10
CA GLN A 42 8.43 4.06 7.83
C GLN A 42 7.82 4.18 6.41
N SER A 43 8.55 4.80 5.48
CA SER A 43 8.18 4.86 4.05
C SER A 43 7.69 3.49 3.55
N ASP A 44 6.56 3.47 2.83
CA ASP A 44 5.76 2.31 2.38
C ASP A 44 6.54 0.98 2.24
N ASN A 45 6.75 0.32 3.38
CA ASN A 45 7.50 -0.93 3.42
C ASN A 45 6.69 -2.12 2.87
N GLY A 46 5.40 -1.93 2.58
CA GLY A 46 4.51 -2.98 2.09
C GLY A 46 5.02 -3.60 0.79
N TYR A 47 5.26 -2.77 -0.23
CA TYR A 47 5.86 -3.22 -1.49
C TYR A 47 7.23 -3.87 -1.25
N ALA A 48 8.13 -3.23 -0.49
CA ALA A 48 9.47 -3.77 -0.25
C ALA A 48 9.44 -5.17 0.39
N LYS A 49 8.56 -5.39 1.37
CA LYS A 49 8.38 -6.70 2.01
C LYS A 49 7.78 -7.74 1.06
N ILE A 50 6.76 -7.36 0.29
CA ILE A 50 6.14 -8.24 -0.70
C ILE A 50 7.16 -8.65 -1.76
N LEU A 51 7.93 -7.69 -2.29
CA LEU A 51 8.95 -7.95 -3.30
C LEU A 51 10.09 -8.82 -2.75
N ALA A 52 10.55 -8.55 -1.53
CA ALA A 52 11.52 -9.41 -0.87
C ALA A 52 10.99 -10.85 -0.71
N TYR A 53 9.70 -11.02 -0.39
CA TYR A 53 9.07 -12.33 -0.33
C TYR A 53 9.01 -13.01 -1.71
N VAL A 54 8.58 -12.29 -2.74
CA VAL A 54 8.51 -12.78 -4.14
C VAL A 54 9.89 -13.29 -4.58
N GLN A 55 10.92 -12.47 -4.45
CA GLN A 55 12.29 -12.78 -4.86
C GLN A 55 12.88 -14.00 -4.13
N THR A 56 12.38 -14.32 -2.94
CA THR A 56 12.91 -15.41 -2.11
C THR A 56 12.10 -16.70 -2.19
N HIS A 57 10.82 -16.63 -2.57
CA HIS A 57 9.90 -17.78 -2.47
C HIS A 57 9.14 -18.10 -3.77
N ILE A 58 9.06 -17.16 -4.72
CA ILE A 58 8.33 -17.35 -5.97
C ILE A 58 9.34 -17.46 -7.11
N PRO A 59 9.35 -18.58 -7.85
CA PRO A 59 10.26 -18.75 -8.97
C PRO A 59 9.90 -17.78 -10.12
N PRO A 60 10.89 -17.25 -10.86
CA PRO A 60 10.67 -16.23 -11.90
C PRO A 60 9.84 -16.73 -13.08
N GLU A 61 9.74 -18.05 -13.28
CA GLU A 61 8.89 -18.66 -14.31
C GLU A 61 7.38 -18.55 -14.02
N GLU A 62 7.00 -18.25 -12.78
CA GLU A 62 5.59 -18.07 -12.40
C GLU A 62 5.16 -16.63 -12.68
N PRO A 63 4.12 -16.42 -13.51
CA PRO A 63 3.64 -15.08 -13.81
C PRO A 63 3.00 -14.42 -12.58
N ILE A 64 3.25 -13.12 -12.44
CA ILE A 64 2.69 -12.30 -11.37
C ILE A 64 1.81 -11.23 -11.99
N VAL A 65 0.55 -11.22 -11.57
CA VAL A 65 -0.41 -10.18 -11.93
C VAL A 65 -0.26 -9.03 -10.94
N LEU A 66 0.00 -7.84 -11.44
CA LEU A 66 0.08 -6.63 -10.63
C LEU A 66 -1.18 -5.80 -10.81
N SER A 67 -1.68 -5.17 -9.74
CA SER A 67 -2.75 -4.17 -9.84
C SER A 67 -2.24 -2.80 -10.32
N ASP A 68 -1.00 -2.43 -10.00
CA ASP A 68 -0.35 -1.18 -10.42
C ASP A 68 0.99 -1.39 -11.14
N ASP A 69 1.52 -0.32 -11.75
CA ASP A 69 2.77 -0.31 -12.49
C ASP A 69 4.01 -0.19 -11.58
N VAL A 70 3.83 0.14 -10.30
CA VAL A 70 4.93 0.28 -9.34
C VAL A 70 5.67 -1.05 -9.17
N GLY A 71 4.93 -2.16 -9.07
CA GLY A 71 5.54 -3.48 -8.97
C GLY A 71 6.41 -3.85 -10.19
N TYR A 72 6.12 -3.30 -11.38
CA TYR A 72 6.90 -3.56 -12.59
C TYR A 72 8.32 -2.99 -12.54
N TYR A 73 8.49 -1.82 -11.92
CA TYR A 73 9.81 -1.20 -11.78
C TYR A 73 10.65 -1.81 -10.67
N LEU A 74 10.03 -2.56 -9.76
CA LEU A 74 10.68 -3.07 -8.55
C LEU A 74 10.93 -4.58 -8.58
N LEU A 75 10.19 -5.33 -9.40
CA LEU A 75 10.50 -6.73 -9.67
C LEU A 75 11.72 -6.84 -10.60
N PRO A 76 12.60 -7.83 -10.38
CA PRO A 76 13.68 -8.10 -11.32
C PRO A 76 13.12 -8.47 -12.71
N SER A 77 13.89 -8.18 -13.77
CA SER A 77 13.42 -8.30 -15.16
C SER A 77 13.19 -9.73 -15.66
N ASP A 78 13.50 -10.74 -14.86
CA ASP A 78 13.29 -12.16 -15.15
C ASP A 78 11.89 -12.65 -14.79
N TYR A 79 11.12 -11.88 -14.00
CA TYR A 79 9.72 -12.18 -13.73
C TYR A 79 8.84 -11.84 -14.92
N THR A 80 7.92 -12.77 -15.25
CA THR A 80 6.83 -12.49 -16.19
C THR A 80 5.73 -11.74 -15.46
N ILE A 81 5.41 -10.53 -15.93
CA ILE A 81 4.45 -9.64 -15.27
C ILE A 81 3.26 -9.40 -16.19
N HIS A 82 2.06 -9.59 -15.63
CA HIS A 82 0.81 -9.36 -16.34
C HIS A 82 -0.01 -8.24 -15.69
N PHE A 83 -0.80 -7.56 -16.52
CA PHE A 83 -1.74 -6.51 -16.11
C PHE A 83 -3.17 -6.86 -16.51
N ASP A 84 -3.47 -8.14 -16.67
CA ASP A 84 -4.80 -8.62 -17.04
C ASP A 84 -5.84 -8.29 -15.97
N ARG A 85 -7.04 -7.88 -16.43
CA ARG A 85 -8.17 -7.41 -15.59
C ARG A 85 -9.45 -8.20 -15.80
N THR A 86 -9.38 -9.27 -16.60
CA THR A 86 -10.55 -10.11 -16.87
C THR A 86 -10.33 -11.50 -16.31
N LYS A 87 -11.38 -12.05 -15.69
CA LYS A 87 -11.35 -13.41 -15.13
C LYS A 87 -10.94 -14.44 -16.19
N THR A 88 -11.42 -14.26 -17.41
CA THR A 88 -11.10 -15.14 -18.54
C THR A 88 -9.61 -15.16 -18.84
N SER A 89 -8.99 -13.98 -18.98
CA SER A 89 -7.55 -13.91 -19.28
C SER A 89 -6.70 -14.55 -18.17
N ILE A 90 -7.01 -14.24 -16.90
CA ILE A 90 -6.35 -14.82 -15.72
C ILE A 90 -6.43 -16.35 -15.73
N LEU A 91 -7.60 -16.91 -16.04
CA LEU A 91 -7.80 -18.37 -16.06
C LEU A 91 -7.14 -19.04 -17.26
N GLU A 92 -7.13 -18.39 -18.43
CA GLU A 92 -6.49 -18.92 -19.65
C GLU A 92 -4.96 -18.93 -19.54
N GLN A 93 -4.38 -17.86 -19.00
CA GLN A 93 -2.95 -17.72 -18.76
C GLN A 93 -2.47 -18.54 -17.55
N LYS A 94 -3.40 -19.01 -16.73
CA LYS A 94 -3.14 -19.75 -15.48
C LYS A 94 -2.32 -18.92 -14.50
N ASP A 95 -2.65 -17.64 -14.38
CA ASP A 95 -1.99 -16.77 -13.40
C ASP A 95 -2.37 -17.19 -11.98
N HIS A 96 -1.36 -17.39 -11.15
CA HIS A 96 -1.52 -17.89 -9.79
C HIS A 96 -1.20 -16.84 -8.73
N TYR A 97 -0.33 -15.88 -9.02
CA TYR A 97 0.15 -14.89 -8.07
C TYR A 97 -0.35 -13.50 -8.41
N PHE A 98 -0.87 -12.81 -7.40
CA PHE A 98 -1.46 -11.49 -7.55
C PHE A 98 -0.88 -10.57 -6.48
N ILE A 99 -0.29 -9.44 -6.88
CA ILE A 99 0.02 -8.34 -5.98
C ILE A 99 -1.07 -7.29 -6.17
N MET A 100 -1.89 -7.11 -5.14
CA MET A 100 -3.05 -6.22 -5.18
C MET A 100 -2.93 -5.15 -4.10
N SER A 101 -3.11 -3.89 -4.50
CA SER A 101 -3.26 -2.76 -3.58
C SER A 101 -4.71 -2.33 -3.47
N SER A 102 -5.20 -2.13 -2.24
CA SER A 102 -6.53 -1.61 -2.00
C SER A 102 -6.70 -0.20 -2.54
N LYS A 103 -5.61 0.54 -2.76
CA LYS A 103 -5.62 1.83 -3.47
C LYS A 103 -6.17 1.68 -4.89
N ASP A 104 -5.86 0.59 -5.58
CA ASP A 104 -6.24 0.40 -6.99
C ASP A 104 -7.72 0.08 -7.14
N ARG A 105 -8.30 -0.59 -6.14
CA ARG A 105 -9.76 -0.76 -6.01
C ARG A 105 -10.51 0.58 -6.04
N TRP A 106 -9.93 1.64 -5.48
CA TRP A 106 -10.56 2.97 -5.42
C TRP A 106 -10.10 3.90 -6.55
N GLY A 107 -8.83 3.83 -6.92
CA GLY A 107 -8.19 4.71 -7.90
C GLY A 107 -8.34 4.26 -9.34
N GLY A 108 -8.71 3.01 -9.59
CA GLY A 108 -8.83 2.46 -10.95
C GLY A 108 -7.49 2.36 -11.68
N TYR A 109 -6.36 2.28 -10.96
CA TYR A 109 -5.04 2.19 -11.56
C TYR A 109 -4.93 0.92 -12.42
N ASN A 110 -4.33 1.07 -13.60
CA ASN A 110 -4.27 0.04 -14.64
C ASN A 110 -5.63 -0.64 -14.90
N ASP A 111 -6.70 0.15 -14.92
CA ASP A 111 -8.08 -0.32 -15.15
C ASP A 111 -8.57 -1.39 -14.16
N THR A 112 -7.98 -1.44 -12.95
CA THR A 112 -8.42 -2.34 -11.89
C THR A 112 -9.80 -1.91 -11.38
N THR A 113 -10.84 -2.69 -11.70
CA THR A 113 -12.19 -2.42 -11.19
C THR A 113 -12.37 -2.97 -9.77
N PRO A 114 -13.27 -2.38 -8.96
CA PRO A 114 -13.62 -2.92 -7.66
C PRO A 114 -14.08 -4.39 -7.73
N GLU A 115 -14.85 -4.76 -8.75
CA GLU A 115 -15.35 -6.11 -8.94
C GLU A 115 -14.24 -7.11 -9.24
N PHE A 116 -13.22 -6.71 -10.00
CA PHE A 116 -12.06 -7.56 -10.26
C PHE A 116 -11.22 -7.74 -9.00
N TYR A 117 -10.93 -6.64 -8.29
CA TYR A 117 -10.20 -6.68 -7.02
C TYR A 117 -10.88 -7.60 -6.00
N ASP A 118 -12.19 -7.40 -5.77
CA ASP A 118 -12.97 -8.20 -4.84
C ASP A 118 -13.03 -9.68 -5.28
N TRP A 119 -13.08 -9.94 -6.59
CA TRP A 119 -13.00 -11.30 -7.13
C TRP A 119 -11.65 -11.97 -6.85
N VAL A 120 -10.52 -11.29 -7.06
CA VAL A 120 -9.20 -11.82 -6.73
C VAL A 120 -9.15 -12.16 -5.24
N LEU A 121 -9.52 -11.24 -4.36
CA LEU A 121 -9.51 -11.47 -2.91
C LEU A 121 -10.39 -12.65 -2.48
N HIS A 122 -11.55 -12.82 -3.11
CA HIS A 122 -12.47 -13.90 -2.76
C HIS A 122 -12.00 -15.28 -3.24
N ASN A 123 -11.27 -15.35 -4.35
CA ASN A 123 -10.87 -16.62 -4.98
C ASN A 123 -9.41 -17.00 -4.69
N SER A 124 -8.68 -16.15 -4.00
CA SER A 124 -7.28 -16.38 -3.63
C SER A 124 -7.11 -16.52 -2.13
N LYS A 125 -5.95 -17.03 -1.73
CA LYS A 125 -5.51 -17.04 -0.34
C LYS A 125 -4.44 -15.97 -0.15
N PRO A 126 -4.51 -15.16 0.92
CA PRO A 126 -3.43 -14.23 1.23
C PRO A 126 -2.17 -15.02 1.62
N ILE A 127 -1.03 -14.66 1.03
CA ILE A 127 0.29 -15.13 1.43
C ILE A 127 0.86 -14.16 2.47
N ILE A 128 0.96 -12.88 2.10
CA ILE A 128 1.39 -11.78 2.95
C ILE A 128 0.53 -10.57 2.64
N VAL A 129 0.09 -9.86 3.68
CA VAL A 129 -0.75 -8.67 3.59
C VAL A 129 -0.18 -7.64 4.54
N GLU A 130 0.10 -6.46 4.02
CA GLU A 130 0.72 -5.35 4.75
C GLU A 130 -0.21 -4.14 4.69
N GLN A 131 -0.47 -3.57 5.86
CA GLN A 131 -1.19 -2.30 5.98
C GLN A 131 -0.17 -1.17 5.83
N GLU A 132 -0.35 -0.34 4.82
CA GLU A 132 0.46 0.85 4.60
C GLU A 132 0.03 1.97 5.54
N ASN A 133 0.97 2.88 5.83
CA ASN A 133 0.74 4.07 6.67
C ASN A 133 -0.27 5.04 6.04
N THR A 134 -0.55 4.89 4.74
CA THR A 134 -1.48 5.69 3.95
C THR A 134 -2.93 5.14 3.96
N PHE A 135 -3.27 4.26 4.92
CA PHE A 135 -4.55 3.55 5.04
C PHE A 135 -4.83 2.50 3.94
N TRP A 136 -3.98 2.42 2.92
CA TRP A 136 -4.07 1.39 1.91
C TRP A 136 -3.46 0.07 2.41
N THR A 137 -3.87 -1.02 1.80
CA THR A 137 -3.40 -2.36 2.11
C THR A 137 -2.84 -2.92 0.84
N ILE A 138 -1.62 -3.45 0.88
CA ILE A 138 -1.05 -4.21 -0.22
C ILE A 138 -0.92 -5.66 0.20
N GLY A 139 -1.27 -6.59 -0.68
CA GLY A 139 -1.15 -8.01 -0.42
C GLY A 139 -0.64 -8.78 -1.61
N LEU A 140 0.10 -9.85 -1.32
CA LEU A 140 0.40 -10.93 -2.23
C LEU A 140 -0.59 -12.05 -1.97
N TYR A 141 -1.26 -12.49 -3.03
CA TYR A 141 -2.30 -13.49 -2.99
C TYR A 141 -1.98 -14.63 -3.94
N TYR A 142 -2.42 -15.83 -3.57
CA TYR A 142 -2.29 -17.03 -4.38
C TYR A 142 -3.65 -17.62 -4.73
N MET A 143 -3.96 -17.70 -6.02
CA MET A 143 -5.12 -18.40 -6.54
C MET A 143 -4.69 -19.81 -6.95
N LYS A 144 -5.16 -20.81 -6.20
CA LYS A 144 -5.01 -22.20 -6.62
C LYS A 144 -5.80 -22.37 -7.92
N GLY A 145 -5.13 -22.77 -9.00
CA GLY A 145 -5.79 -23.02 -10.28
C GLY A 145 -7.04 -23.86 -10.08
N SER A 146 -8.14 -23.50 -10.74
CA SER A 146 -9.36 -24.27 -10.69
C SER A 146 -9.06 -25.70 -11.14
N VAL A 147 -9.12 -26.64 -10.19
CA VAL A 147 -9.22 -28.06 -10.54
C VAL A 147 -10.66 -28.28 -11.00
N ASP A 148 -10.99 -27.75 -12.16
CA ASP A 148 -12.15 -28.21 -12.93
C ASP A 148 -11.61 -28.80 -14.22
N HIS A 149 -11.37 -30.10 -14.15
CA HIS A 149 -11.30 -30.95 -15.32
C HIS A 149 -12.70 -31.59 -15.48
N PRO A 150 -13.62 -31.01 -16.29
CA PRO A 150 -14.98 -31.51 -16.45
C PRO A 150 -15.04 -32.75 -17.38
N SER A 151 -14.24 -33.80 -17.12
CA SER A 151 -14.15 -34.94 -18.05
C SER A 151 -14.11 -36.34 -17.42
N ARG A 152 -14.40 -36.53 -16.13
CA ARG A 152 -14.54 -37.88 -15.55
C ARG A 152 -15.73 -38.06 -14.61
N LEU A 153 -16.93 -37.80 -15.09
CA LEU A 153 -18.17 -38.40 -14.56
C LEU A 153 -19.15 -38.75 -15.69
N ARG A 154 -18.67 -39.52 -16.67
CA ARG A 154 -19.49 -40.51 -17.39
C ARG A 154 -18.64 -41.76 -17.57
N GLU A 155 -19.26 -42.91 -17.35
CA GLU A 155 -18.70 -44.27 -17.41
C GLU A 155 -17.99 -44.75 -16.14
N ARG A 156 -18.78 -45.18 -15.16
CA ARG A 156 -18.99 -46.62 -14.86
C ARG A 156 -20.19 -46.82 -13.96
#